data_AF-A0A6J6RPZ3-F1
#
_entry.id   AF-A0A6J6RPZ3-F1
#
_cell.length_a   1.000
_cell.length_b   1.000
_cell.length_c   1.000
_cell.angle_alpha   90.00
_cell.angle_beta   90.00
_cell.angle_gamma   90.00
#
_symmetry.space_group_name_H-M   'P 1'
#
loop_
_entity.id
_entity.type
_entity.pdbx_description
1 polymer ?
#
loop_
_entity_poly.entity_id
_entity_poly.type
_entity_poly.pdbx_seq_one_letter_code
_entity_poly.pdbx_strand_id
1 'polypeptide(L)' 'MKGYDPNDSPAAMAPNWRRVILVDGLLGIVVAIVGIVLAITWSSFGGAVIAAFGVLYLFAVIRRFRGFGDRRRAAGLDD' A
#
# COMPACT_ATOMS: atom_id res chain seq x y z
N MET A 1 -27.38 12.78 -1.76
CA MET A 1 -25.91 12.92 -1.86
C MET A 1 -25.32 11.55 -1.62
N LYS A 2 -24.72 10.91 -2.63
CA LYS A 2 -24.09 9.59 -2.47
C LYS A 2 -22.87 9.82 -1.58
N GLY A 3 -22.90 9.32 -0.34
CA GLY A 3 -21.80 9.50 0.61
C GLY A 3 -20.51 9.01 -0.03
N TYR A 4 -19.43 9.77 0.13
CA TYR A 4 -18.09 9.29 -0.19
C TYR A 4 -17.86 8.05 0.68
N ASP A 5 -17.98 6.87 0.08
CA ASP A 5 -17.53 5.65 0.71
C ASP A 5 -16.02 5.57 0.42
N PRO A 6 -15.14 5.77 1.41
CA PRO A 6 -13.69 5.62 1.22
C PRO A 6 -13.31 4.22 0.71
N ASN A 7 -14.25 3.26 0.74
CA ASN A 7 -14.09 1.91 0.23
C ASN A 7 -14.58 1.70 -1.21
N ASP A 8 -15.34 2.63 -1.78
CA ASP A 8 -15.81 2.61 -3.17
C ASP A 8 -14.67 3.12 -4.08
N SER A 9 -13.57 2.37 -4.08
CA SER A 9 -12.40 2.67 -4.89
C SER A 9 -12.55 1.99 -6.26
N PRO A 10 -12.74 2.73 -7.36
CA PRO A 10 -12.83 2.14 -8.71
C PRO A 10 -11.57 1.31 -9.06
N ALA A 11 -10.45 1.57 -8.38
CA ALA A 11 -9.22 0.80 -8.50
C ALA A 11 -9.34 -0.68 -8.07
N ALA A 12 -10.31 -1.04 -7.21
CA ALA A 12 -10.55 -2.44 -6.80
C ALA A 12 -11.17 -3.28 -7.92
N MET A 13 -12.01 -2.64 -8.75
CA MET A 13 -12.71 -3.27 -9.87
C MET A 13 -11.86 -3.25 -11.14
N ALA A 14 -10.84 -2.40 -11.23
CA ALA A 14 -9.96 -2.31 -12.39
C ALA A 14 -9.25 -3.66 -12.68
N PRO A 15 -9.07 -4.05 -13.96
CA PRO A 15 -8.43 -5.31 -14.32
C PRO A 15 -6.95 -5.39 -13.92
N ASN A 16 -6.30 -4.23 -13.75
CA ASN A 16 -4.89 -4.11 -13.37
C ASN A 16 -4.66 -3.96 -11.85
N TRP A 17 -5.67 -4.20 -11.00
CA TRP A 17 -5.59 -3.98 -9.56
C TRP A 17 -4.38 -4.65 -8.89
N ARG A 18 -4.01 -5.87 -9.32
CA ARG A 18 -2.81 -6.57 -8.81
C ARG A 18 -1.53 -5.81 -9.12
N ARG A 19 -1.42 -5.23 -10.32
CA ARG A 19 -0.23 -4.44 -10.72
C ARG A 19 -0.15 -3.15 -9.91
N VAL A 20 -1.27 -2.47 -9.68
CA VAL A 20 -1.30 -1.25 -8.87
C VAL A 20 -0.80 -1.54 -7.45
N ILE A 21 -1.30 -2.60 -6.82
CA ILE A 21 -0.86 -3.00 -5.48
C ILE A 21 0.60 -3.43 -5.46
N LEU A 22 1.08 -4.11 -6.50
CA LEU A 22 2.48 -4.51 -6.60
C LEU A 22 3.40 -3.28 -6.69
N VAL A 23 3.03 -2.27 -7.49
CA VAL A 23 3.77 -1.01 -7.59
C VAL A 23 3.73 -0.24 -6.27
N ASP A 24 2.56 -0.14 -5.62
CA ASP A 24 2.44 0.48 -4.29
C ASP A 24 3.33 -0.25 -3.27
N GLY A 25 3.34 -1.59 -3.30
CA GLY A 25 4.20 -2.41 -2.45
C GLY A 25 5.68 -2.14 -2.68
N LEU A 26 6.12 -2.09 -3.93
CA LEU A 26 7.50 -1.76 -4.28
C LEU A 26 7.90 -0.36 -3.79
N LEU A 27 7.01 0.63 -3.93
CA LEU A 27 7.24 1.97 -3.43
C LEU A 27 7.48 1.98 -1.91
N GLY A 28 6.65 1.26 -1.15
CA GLY A 28 6.81 1.10 0.29
C GLY A 28 8.16 0.48 0.68
N ILE A 29 8.60 -0.56 -0.04
CA ILE A 29 9.92 -1.19 0.16
C ILE A 29 11.04 -0.19 -0.11
N VAL A 30 10.97 0.54 -1.23
CA VAL A 30 12.00 1.53 -1.60
C VAL A 30 12.11 2.62 -0.53
N VAL A 31 10.98 3.16 -0.06
CA VAL A 31 10.98 4.17 1.01
C VAL A 31 11.58 3.61 2.30
N ALA A 32 11.25 2.36 2.67
CA ALA A 32 11.82 1.72 3.85
C ALA A 32 13.36 1.58 3.74
N ILE A 33 13.86 1.12 2.59
CA ILE A 33 15.30 0.99 2.32
C ILE A 33 16.00 2.36 2.38
N VAL A 34 15.43 3.37 1.73
CA VAL A 34 15.96 4.75 1.77
C VAL A 34 16.03 5.26 3.20
N GLY A 35 14.99 5.02 4.01
CA GLY A 35 15.00 5.38 5.43
C GLY A 35 16.13 4.69 6.20
N ILE A 36 16.35 3.39 5.98
CA ILE A 36 17.46 2.65 6.62
C ILE A 36 18.82 3.23 6.20
N VAL A 37 19.01 3.51 4.91
CA VAL A 37 20.26 4.11 4.41
C VAL A 37 20.49 5.48 5.05
N LEU A 38 19.46 6.33 5.14
CA LEU A 38 19.54 7.63 5.81
C LEU A 38 19.81 7.51 7.31
N ALA A 39 19.28 6.46 7.96
CA ALA A 39 19.51 6.20 9.38
C ALA A 39 20.98 5.88 9.66
N ILE A 40 21.63 5.19 8.73
CA ILE A 40 23.04 4.79 8.83
C ILE A 40 23.97 5.93 8.42
N THR A 41 23.62 6.68 7.36
CA THR A 41 24.55 7.62 6.71
C THR A 41 24.47 9.04 7.23
N TRP A 42 23.31 9.50 7.72
CA TRP A 42 23.11 10.92 8.05
C TRP A 42 22.48 11.13 9.43
N SER A 43 21.30 10.58 9.67
CA SER A 43 20.57 10.80 10.92
C SER A 43 19.81 9.55 11.30
N SER A 44 20.25 8.89 12.37
CA SER A 44 19.61 7.69 12.90
C SER A 44 18.14 7.91 13.21
N PHE A 45 17.79 9.05 13.82
CA PHE A 45 16.40 9.39 14.12
C PHE A 45 15.58 9.69 12.86
N GLY A 46 16.07 10.59 12.00
CA GLY A 46 15.33 10.98 10.78
C GLY A 46 15.13 9.82 9.81
N GLY A 47 16.18 9.02 9.59
CA GLY A 47 16.10 7.82 8.78
C GLY A 47 15.20 6.74 9.37
N ALA A 48 15.24 6.51 10.68
CA ALA A 48 14.34 5.57 11.34
C ALA A 48 12.86 5.97 11.19
N VAL A 49 12.54 7.27 11.26
CA VAL A 49 11.18 7.78 11.01
C VAL A 49 10.74 7.49 9.57
N ILE A 50 11.60 7.77 8.58
CA ILE A 50 11.30 7.49 7.16
C ILE A 50 11.13 5.98 6.94
N ALA A 51 12.00 5.15 7.52
CA ALA A 51 11.91 3.70 7.43
C ALA A 51 10.59 3.19 8.01
N ALA A 52 10.19 3.71 9.18
CA ALA A 52 8.92 3.38 9.82
C ALA A 52 7.72 3.76 8.92
N PHE A 53 7.76 4.93 8.27
CA PHE A 53 6.72 5.30 7.31
C PHE A 53 6.63 4.35 6.12
N GLY A 54 7.76 3.91 5.55
CA GLY A 54 7.77 2.89 4.49
C GLY A 54 7.13 1.58 4.93
N VAL A 55 7.43 1.12 6.15
CA VAL A 55 6.83 -0.09 6.74
C VAL A 55 5.32 0.09 7.00
N LEU A 56 4.90 1.20 7.58
CA LEU A 56 3.47 1.50 7.80
C LEU A 56 2.70 1.56 6.49
N TYR A 57 3.30 2.13 5.45
CA TYR A 57 2.73 2.16 4.12
C TYR A 57 2.55 0.74 3.55
N LEU A 58 3.56 -0.13 3.70
CA LEU A 58 3.43 -1.55 3.32
C LEU A 58 2.27 -2.24 4.03
N PHE A 59 2.10 -2.02 5.34
CA PHE A 59 0.95 -2.56 6.06
C PHE A 59 -0.38 -2.07 5.49
N ALA A 60 -0.47 -0.78 5.13
CA ALA A 60 -1.66 -0.23 4.50
C ALA A 60 -1.94 -0.88 3.12
N VAL A 61 -0.90 -1.11 2.31
CA VAL A 61 -1.01 -1.78 1.00
C VAL A 61 -1.48 -3.22 1.16
N ILE A 62 -0.95 -3.98 2.12
CA ILE A 62 -1.40 -5.35 2.42
C ILE A 62 -2.87 -5.36 2.85
N ARG A 63 -3.28 -4.41 3.70
CA ARG A 63 -4.67 -4.28 4.13
C ARG A 63 -5.59 -3.96 2.95
N ARG A 64 -5.13 -3.09 2.03
CA ARG A 64 -5.81 -2.76 0.78
C ARG A 64 -5.95 -3.97 -0.14
N PHE A 65 -4.91 -4.78 -0.26
CA PHE A 65 -4.94 -6.04 -1.03
C PHE A 65 -6.01 -7.00 -0.53
N ARG A 66 -6.06 -7.23 0.78
CA ARG A 66 -7.09 -8.10 1.39
C ARG A 66 -8.49 -7.54 1.16
N GLY A 67 -8.68 -6.24 1.39
CA GLY A 67 -9.97 -5.59 1.16
C GLY A 67 -10.41 -5.62 -0.31
N PHE A 68 -9.48 -5.59 -1.27
CA PHE A 68 -9.81 -5.73 -2.69
C PHE A 68 -10.21 -7.17 -3.03
N GLY A 69 -9.48 -8.17 -2.51
CA GLY A 69 -9.83 -9.58 -2.67
C GLY A 69 -11.22 -9.90 -2.12
N ASP A 70 -11.52 -9.48 -0.89
CA ASP A 70 -12.82 -9.74 -0.26
C ASP A 70 -13.99 -9.13 -1.06
N ARG A 71 -13.80 -7.96 -1.67
CA ARG A 71 -14.81 -7.31 -2.52
C ARG A 71 -14.99 -8.02 -3.87
N ARG A 72 -13.91 -8.48 -4.49
CA ARG A 72 -13.98 -9.21 -5.76
C ARG A 72 -14.64 -10.58 -5.58
N ARG A 73 -14.37 -11.25 -4.46
CA ARG A 73 -15.12 -12.45 -4.03
C ARG A 73 -16.61 -12.18 -3.88
N ALA A 74 -16.97 -11.11 -3.16
CA ALA A 74 -18.37 -10.72 -2.98
C ALA A 74 -19.07 -10.36 -4.30
N ALA A 75 -18.31 -9.84 -5.27
CA ALA A 75 -18.81 -9.50 -6.61
C ALA A 75 -18.80 -10.69 -7.59
N GLY A 76 -18.30 -11.87 -7.21
CA GLY A 76 -18.17 -13.03 -8.09
C GLY A 76 -17.14 -12.84 -9.22
N LEU A 77 -16.14 -11.97 -9.01
CA LEU A 77 -15.09 -11.60 -9.98
C LEU A 77 -13.74 -12.27 -9.69
N ASP A 78 -13.75 -13.27 -8.80
CA ASP A 78 -12.60 -14.13 -8.52
C ASP A 78 -12.68 -15.34 -9.47
N ASP A 79 -12.11 -15.16 -10.67
CA ASP A 79 -11.68 -16.28 -11.54
C ASP A 79 -10.32 -16.84 -11.07
#